data_AF-A0A7L0I4D5-F1
#
_entry.id   AF-A0A7L0I4D5-F1
#
_cell.length_a   1.000
_cell.length_b   1.000
_cell.length_c   1.000
_cell.angle_alpha   90.00
_cell.angle_beta   90.00
_cell.angle_gamma   90.00
#
_symmetry.space_group_name_H-M   'P 1'
#
loop_
_entity.id
_entity.type
_entity.pdbx_description
1 polymer ?
#
loop_
_entity_poly.entity_id
_entity_poly.type
_entity_poly.pdbx_seq_one_letter_code
_entity_poly.pdbx_strand_id
1 'polypeptide(L)'
;IFSLFQSDKWELKEVTALLMAQQTALEIIVNMCCSEDPSDDEWEELSSSDESDLFMENSYNEGSGLLMSPLCLSDEVNSAFLNNLIPKKILEKTAFPNSVALDICMHNPSWKPLIKKLNAVQCRALTCLHSILLVSDVDCLGGASALQSLAQHLSQLVFSKMELPTDIEFLEAITSALRALLQTMASKNISQCMTPEQLLALCEAGIHSSNASVRVNVVSILGISGSVLAKGQDTAETLKMIGKFLLEVAMKESSLVVAGEALDALFDVFADGKEAEKAAVQIKLLPALKEFQPVFKMRIRKEGKGQYSTDQLCVLDNVKMNLRRFIAYQETLGKTPT
;
A
#
# COMPACT_ATOMS: atom_id res chain seq x y z
N ILE A 1 40.09 24.71 24.07
CA ILE A 1 39.00 23.98 24.76
C ILE A 1 37.67 24.72 24.62
N PHE A 2 37.53 25.97 25.10
CA PHE A 2 36.29 26.75 24.90
C PHE A 2 35.92 27.00 23.42
N SER A 3 36.90 27.21 22.53
CA SER A 3 36.69 27.36 21.08
C SER A 3 36.22 26.06 20.40
N LEU A 4 36.74 24.91 20.84
CA LEU A 4 36.33 23.58 20.34
C LEU A 4 34.89 23.26 20.78
N PHE A 5 34.55 23.53 22.04
CA PHE A 5 33.17 23.36 22.55
C PHE A 5 32.15 24.32 21.90
N GLN A 6 32.58 25.52 21.47
CA GLN A 6 31.74 26.41 20.67
C GLN A 6 31.63 25.93 19.21
N SER A 7 32.70 25.32 18.67
CA SER A 7 32.70 24.70 17.34
C SER A 7 31.64 23.60 17.25
N ASP A 8 31.73 22.63 18.17
CA ASP A 8 30.85 21.47 18.20
C ASP A 8 29.37 21.86 18.37
N LYS A 9 29.08 22.97 19.05
CA LYS A 9 27.70 23.47 19.24
C LYS A 9 27.14 24.13 18.00
N TRP A 10 27.93 24.86 17.22
CA TRP A 10 27.43 25.46 15.97
C TRP A 10 27.25 24.37 14.90
N GLU A 11 28.19 23.43 14.80
CA GLU A 11 28.11 22.30 13.84
C GLU A 11 26.85 21.47 14.11
N LEU A 12 26.59 21.13 15.37
CA LEU A 12 25.38 20.41 15.76
C LEU A 12 24.11 21.19 15.41
N LYS A 13 24.11 22.52 15.59
CA LYS A 13 22.95 23.37 15.25
C LYS A 13 22.73 23.40 13.73
N GLU A 14 23.79 23.51 12.94
CA GLU A 14 23.69 23.51 11.48
C GLU A 14 23.22 22.17 10.93
N VAL A 15 23.81 21.05 11.37
CA VAL A 15 23.36 19.71 10.97
C VAL A 15 21.91 19.50 11.36
N THR A 16 21.51 19.93 12.56
CA THR A 16 20.11 19.88 12.99
C THR A 16 19.19 20.69 12.09
N ALA A 17 19.56 21.92 11.74
CA ALA A 17 18.78 22.77 10.85
C ALA A 17 18.68 22.17 9.44
N LEU A 18 19.77 21.59 8.93
CA LEU A 18 19.79 20.93 7.63
C LEU A 18 18.86 19.71 7.57
N LEU A 19 18.88 18.84 8.59
CA LEU A 19 17.99 17.67 8.66
C LEU A 19 16.52 18.08 8.79
N MET A 20 16.23 19.17 9.51
CA MET A 20 14.87 19.73 9.57
C MET A 20 14.43 20.27 8.21
N ALA A 21 15.29 21.03 7.52
CA ALA A 21 15.00 21.54 6.19
C ALA A 21 14.74 20.41 5.18
N GLN A 22 15.50 19.31 5.26
CA GLN A 22 15.27 18.12 4.44
C GLN A 22 13.91 17.47 4.72
N GLN A 23 13.52 17.31 5.99
CA GLN A 23 12.18 16.80 6.34
C GLN A 23 11.08 17.70 5.78
N THR A 24 11.18 19.01 5.99
CA THR A 24 10.19 19.98 5.47
C THR A 24 10.11 19.95 3.96
N ALA A 25 11.24 19.86 3.25
CA ALA A 25 11.24 19.76 1.80
C ALA A 25 10.55 18.48 1.30
N LEU A 26 10.80 17.34 1.96
CA LEU A 26 10.13 16.07 1.63
C LEU A 26 8.62 16.12 1.89
N GLU A 27 8.20 16.74 2.99
CA GLU A 27 6.77 16.94 3.32
C GLU A 27 6.06 17.86 2.31
N ILE A 28 6.73 18.93 1.86
CA ILE A 28 6.20 19.80 0.80
C ILE A 28 5.99 18.99 -0.49
N ILE A 29 6.94 18.14 -0.86
CA ILE A 29 6.81 17.29 -2.05
C ILE A 29 5.67 16.28 -1.89
N VAL A 30 5.54 15.63 -0.72
CA VAL A 30 4.40 14.75 -0.44
C VAL A 30 3.08 15.47 -0.65
N ASN A 31 2.93 16.67 -0.09
CA ASN A 31 1.71 17.47 -0.23
C ASN A 31 1.43 17.88 -1.68
N MET A 32 2.48 18.14 -2.48
CA MET A 32 2.32 18.41 -3.93
C MET A 32 1.83 17.17 -4.70
N CYS A 33 2.19 15.97 -4.24
CA CYS A 33 1.78 14.70 -4.84
C CYS A 33 0.45 14.15 -4.29
N CYS A 34 -0.24 14.85 -3.38
CA CYS A 34 -1.55 14.43 -2.90
C CYS A 34 -2.63 14.84 -3.90
N SER A 35 -3.38 13.87 -4.44
CA SER A 35 -4.66 14.15 -5.08
C SER A 35 -5.72 14.28 -3.97
N GLU A 36 -6.25 15.48 -3.76
CA GLU A 36 -7.54 15.60 -3.09
C GLU A 36 -8.56 14.96 -4.03
N ASP A 37 -8.99 13.73 -3.73
CA ASP A 37 -10.17 13.17 -4.40
C ASP A 37 -11.32 14.14 -4.13
N PRO A 38 -12.07 14.58 -5.16
CA PRO A 38 -13.26 15.37 -4.93
C PRO A 38 -14.16 14.55 -4.01
N SER A 39 -14.55 15.11 -2.85
CA SER A 39 -15.51 14.46 -1.99
C SER A 39 -16.81 14.31 -2.78
N ASP A 40 -17.06 13.10 -3.23
CA ASP A 40 -18.24 12.72 -4.01
C ASP A 40 -19.44 12.61 -3.07
N ASP A 41 -19.73 13.71 -2.34
CA ASP A 41 -20.81 13.85 -1.35
C ASP A 41 -22.21 13.88 -2.00
N GLU A 42 -22.38 13.35 -3.22
CA GLU A 42 -23.67 13.23 -3.93
C GLU A 42 -24.17 11.77 -4.04
N TRP A 43 -23.83 10.90 -3.09
CA TRP A 43 -24.58 9.64 -2.95
C TRP A 43 -25.83 9.89 -2.11
N GLU A 44 -26.91 10.36 -2.77
CA GLU A 44 -28.24 10.44 -2.17
C GLU A 44 -28.63 9.10 -1.55
N GLU A 45 -28.94 9.11 -0.25
CA GLU A 45 -29.57 8.00 0.47
C GLU A 45 -30.98 7.74 -0.10
N LEU A 46 -31.08 7.04 -1.23
CA LEU A 46 -32.31 6.37 -1.60
C LEU A 46 -32.40 5.03 -0.88
N SER A 47 -32.67 5.11 0.42
CA SER A 47 -33.17 3.99 1.21
C SER A 47 -34.55 4.32 1.77
N SER A 48 -35.56 4.18 0.92
CA SER A 48 -36.97 4.08 1.31
C SER A 48 -37.60 2.87 0.61
N SER A 49 -37.71 1.79 1.38
CA SER A 49 -38.76 0.76 1.40
C SER A 49 -39.70 0.55 0.21
N ASP A 50 -39.87 -0.75 -0.10
CA ASP A 50 -41.00 -1.47 -0.72
C ASP A 50 -41.17 -1.49 -2.25
N GLU A 51 -41.04 -2.71 -2.79
CA GLU A 51 -41.88 -3.38 -3.79
C GLU A 51 -42.57 -2.50 -4.85
N SER A 52 -42.05 -2.47 -6.08
CA SER A 52 -42.80 -2.79 -7.31
C SER A 52 -41.98 -2.54 -8.58
N ASP A 53 -41.97 -3.53 -9.47
CA ASP A 53 -41.61 -3.41 -10.87
C ASP A 53 -42.43 -2.31 -11.55
N LEU A 54 -41.79 -1.35 -12.23
CA LEU A 54 -42.31 -0.76 -13.46
C LEU A 54 -41.18 -0.10 -14.28
N PHE A 55 -41.15 -0.47 -15.56
CA PHE A 55 -40.41 0.16 -16.66
C PHE A 55 -40.61 1.69 -16.73
N MET A 56 -39.54 2.44 -17.01
CA MET A 56 -39.62 3.59 -17.91
C MET A 56 -38.25 3.96 -18.51
N GLU A 57 -38.17 3.90 -19.84
CA GLU A 57 -37.17 4.58 -20.67
C GLU A 57 -37.31 6.11 -20.59
N ASN A 58 -36.17 6.80 -20.66
CA ASN A 58 -35.89 8.07 -21.37
C ASN A 58 -34.73 8.78 -20.63
N SER A 59 -33.80 9.50 -21.24
CA SER A 59 -33.45 9.81 -22.64
C SER A 59 -32.24 10.75 -22.54
N TYR A 60 -31.23 10.53 -23.38
CA TYR A 60 -30.21 11.47 -23.89
C TYR A 60 -29.84 12.72 -23.06
N ASN A 61 -28.55 12.83 -22.70
CA ASN A 61 -27.77 13.98 -23.17
C ASN A 61 -26.30 13.63 -23.39
N GLU A 62 -25.81 14.02 -24.56
CA GLU A 62 -24.44 13.96 -25.03
C GLU A 62 -23.53 14.88 -24.21
N GLY A 63 -22.29 14.44 -24.02
CA GLY A 63 -21.26 15.25 -23.39
C GLY A 63 -20.13 14.36 -22.91
N SER A 64 -19.39 13.77 -23.84
CA SER A 64 -18.10 13.15 -23.59
C SER A 64 -17.10 14.22 -23.09
N GLY A 65 -17.27 14.65 -21.86
CA GLY A 65 -16.21 15.25 -21.08
C GLY A 65 -15.31 14.09 -20.68
N LEU A 66 -14.19 13.95 -21.38
CA LEU A 66 -13.01 13.26 -20.87
C LEU A 66 -12.81 13.74 -19.43
N LEU A 67 -13.25 12.94 -18.46
CA LEU A 67 -12.97 13.12 -17.05
C LEU A 67 -11.46 13.35 -16.97
N MET A 68 -11.09 14.57 -16.58
CA MET A 68 -9.71 14.95 -16.33
C MET A 68 -9.11 13.85 -15.47
N SER A 69 -8.10 13.17 -16.00
CA SER A 69 -7.35 12.17 -15.26
C SER A 69 -6.92 12.74 -13.91
N PRO A 70 -6.80 11.91 -12.85
CA PRO A 70 -6.43 12.39 -11.52
C PRO A 70 -5.20 13.28 -11.68
N LEU A 71 -5.28 14.48 -11.11
CA LEU A 71 -4.30 15.56 -11.28
C LEU A 71 -2.89 15.06 -10.96
N CYS A 72 -2.21 14.54 -11.99
CA CYS A 72 -0.77 14.45 -12.04
C CYS A 72 -0.22 15.85 -11.73
N LEU A 73 0.93 15.91 -11.05
CA LEU A 73 1.67 17.17 -10.84
C LEU A 73 1.61 18.05 -12.10
N SER A 74 1.41 19.36 -11.95
CA SER A 74 1.39 20.26 -13.12
C SER A 74 2.66 20.04 -13.97
N ASP A 75 2.56 20.20 -15.28
CA ASP A 75 3.68 19.93 -16.20
C ASP A 75 4.95 20.71 -15.80
N GLU A 76 4.80 21.92 -15.25
CA GLU A 76 5.89 22.73 -14.72
C GLU A 76 6.54 22.10 -13.49
N VAL A 77 5.73 21.60 -12.55
CA VAL A 77 6.23 20.94 -11.33
C VAL A 77 6.91 19.63 -11.68
N ASN A 78 6.30 18.83 -12.54
CA ASN A 78 6.87 17.58 -13.02
C ASN A 78 8.20 17.82 -13.76
N SER A 79 8.23 18.80 -14.68
CA SER A 79 9.45 19.21 -15.37
C SER A 79 10.54 19.68 -14.41
N ALA A 80 10.18 20.47 -13.38
CA ALA A 80 11.11 20.92 -12.37
C ALA A 80 11.68 19.74 -11.56
N PHE A 81 10.86 18.74 -11.22
CA PHE A 81 11.30 17.54 -10.51
C PHE A 81 12.33 16.76 -11.33
N LEU A 82 12.04 16.51 -12.61
CA LEU A 82 12.91 15.75 -13.50
C LEU A 82 14.21 16.50 -13.79
N ASN A 83 14.14 17.79 -14.13
CA ASN A 83 15.32 18.61 -14.42
C ASN A 83 16.27 18.74 -13.22
N ASN A 84 15.75 18.69 -11.99
CA ASN A 84 16.55 18.75 -10.77
C ASN A 84 16.88 17.38 -10.17
N LEU A 85 16.53 16.29 -10.87
CA LEU A 85 16.72 14.90 -10.44
C LEU A 85 16.16 14.64 -9.03
N ILE A 86 15.01 15.24 -8.72
CA ILE A 86 14.38 15.15 -7.40
C ILE A 86 14.05 13.70 -7.02
N PRO A 87 13.45 12.86 -7.89
CA PRO A 87 13.20 11.45 -7.56
C PRO A 87 14.47 10.69 -7.17
N LYS A 88 15.58 10.93 -7.89
CA LYS A 88 16.88 10.30 -7.59
C LYS A 88 17.42 10.76 -6.24
N LYS A 89 17.35 12.06 -5.93
CA LYS A 89 17.79 12.60 -4.63
C LYS A 89 16.96 12.06 -3.48
N ILE A 90 15.66 11.86 -3.67
CA ILE A 90 14.79 11.24 -2.67
C ILE A 90 15.19 9.79 -2.45
N LEU A 91 15.41 9.03 -3.53
CA LEU A 91 15.88 7.65 -3.44
C LEU A 91 17.17 7.54 -2.61
N GLU A 92 18.16 8.40 -2.85
CA GLU A 92 19.40 8.44 -2.07
C GLU A 92 19.16 8.67 -0.56
N LYS A 93 18.08 9.36 -0.19
CA LYS A 93 17.70 9.61 1.22
C LYS A 93 16.96 8.46 1.89
N THR A 94 16.50 7.46 1.14
CA THR A 94 15.86 6.26 1.71
C THR A 94 16.87 5.24 2.25
N ALA A 95 18.15 5.36 1.89
CA ALA A 95 19.20 4.48 2.39
C ALA A 95 19.40 4.65 3.91
N PHE A 96 19.86 3.59 4.58
CA PHE A 96 20.22 3.69 5.99
C PHE A 96 21.33 4.73 6.19
N PRO A 97 21.32 5.46 7.33
CA PRO A 97 22.39 6.39 7.64
C PRO A 97 23.75 5.70 7.62
N ASN A 98 24.76 6.41 7.12
CA ASN A 98 26.13 5.90 7.03
C ASN A 98 26.64 5.41 8.40
N SER A 99 27.24 4.22 8.45
CA SER A 99 27.71 3.60 9.69
C SER A 99 28.73 4.45 10.45
N VAL A 100 29.66 5.10 9.74
CA VAL A 100 30.64 6.02 10.35
C VAL A 100 29.94 7.22 10.99
N ALA A 101 28.93 7.79 10.33
CA ALA A 101 28.15 8.89 10.89
C ALA A 101 27.35 8.46 12.13
N LEU A 102 26.78 7.25 12.11
CA LEU A 102 26.10 6.66 13.27
C LEU A 102 27.07 6.45 14.43
N ASP A 103 28.26 5.92 14.18
CA ASP A 103 29.27 5.71 15.21
C ASP A 103 29.69 7.03 15.85
N ILE A 104 29.94 8.07 15.06
CA ILE A 104 30.26 9.42 15.59
C ILE A 104 29.12 9.93 16.49
N CYS A 105 27.87 9.81 16.04
CA CYS A 105 26.71 10.26 16.82
C CYS A 105 26.52 9.45 18.10
N MET A 106 26.82 8.15 18.08
CA MET A 106 26.68 7.27 19.24
C MET A 106 27.73 7.57 20.32
N HIS A 107 28.96 7.90 19.92
CA HIS A 107 30.05 8.20 20.86
C HIS A 107 30.00 9.64 21.42
N ASN A 108 29.24 10.55 20.80
CA ASN A 108 29.06 11.91 21.29
C ASN A 108 27.63 12.12 21.85
N PRO A 109 27.46 12.26 23.19
CA PRO A 109 26.13 12.40 23.80
C PRO A 109 25.29 13.55 23.25
N SER A 110 25.90 14.66 22.83
CA SER A 110 25.18 15.80 22.26
C SER A 110 24.71 15.54 20.82
N TRP A 111 25.35 14.61 20.10
CA TRP A 111 25.03 14.28 18.71
C TRP A 111 24.11 13.07 18.59
N LYS A 112 24.02 12.23 19.62
CA LYS A 112 23.12 11.06 19.66
C LYS A 112 21.68 11.36 19.20
N PRO A 113 21.04 12.50 19.53
CA PRO A 113 19.71 12.84 19.02
C PRO A 113 19.62 12.99 17.49
N LEU A 114 20.74 13.23 16.79
CA LEU A 114 20.78 13.32 15.32
C LEU A 114 20.41 12.00 14.66
N ILE A 115 20.67 10.86 15.31
CA ILE A 115 20.31 9.54 14.77
C ILE A 115 18.79 9.45 14.53
N LYS A 116 18.00 9.93 15.50
CA LYS A 116 16.54 9.99 15.35
C LYS A 116 16.12 10.92 14.20
N LYS A 117 16.81 12.05 14.02
CA LYS A 117 16.54 12.99 12.93
C LYS A 117 16.93 12.43 11.55
N LEU A 118 18.02 11.67 11.47
CA LEU A 118 18.43 10.95 10.26
C LEU A 118 17.39 9.89 9.88
N ASN A 119 16.93 9.10 10.85
CA ASN A 119 15.87 8.12 10.63
C ASN A 119 14.56 8.81 10.21
N ALA A 120 14.20 9.95 10.81
CA ALA A 120 13.03 10.72 10.39
C ALA A 120 13.14 11.20 8.93
N VAL A 121 14.32 11.69 8.49
CA VAL A 121 14.55 12.01 7.07
C VAL A 121 14.36 10.77 6.19
N GLN A 122 14.86 9.60 6.61
CA GLN A 122 14.72 8.35 5.87
C GLN A 122 13.24 7.95 5.72
N CYS A 123 12.47 7.97 6.81
CA CYS A 123 11.05 7.66 6.80
C CYS A 123 10.28 8.65 5.90
N ARG A 124 10.57 9.95 6.01
CA ARG A 124 9.96 10.96 5.12
C ARG A 124 10.33 10.77 3.66
N ALA A 125 11.54 10.33 3.36
CA ALA A 125 11.95 10.03 1.98
C ALA A 125 11.19 8.81 1.43
N LEU A 126 10.96 7.79 2.25
CA LEU A 126 10.14 6.62 1.87
C LEU A 126 8.67 7.00 1.64
N THR A 127 8.08 7.83 2.50
CA THR A 127 6.73 8.39 2.29
C THR A 127 6.66 9.22 1.01
N CYS A 128 7.68 10.05 0.75
CA CYS A 128 7.78 10.84 -0.47
C CYS A 128 7.85 9.96 -1.72
N LEU A 129 8.63 8.88 -1.67
CA LEU A 129 8.71 7.89 -2.73
C LEU A 129 7.35 7.23 -3.00
N HIS A 130 6.62 6.84 -1.95
CA HIS A 130 5.26 6.33 -2.07
C HIS A 130 4.37 7.30 -2.86
N SER A 131 4.32 8.58 -2.47
CA SER A 131 3.48 9.58 -3.15
C SER A 131 3.90 9.80 -4.60
N ILE A 132 5.20 9.87 -4.89
CA ILE A 132 5.72 10.02 -6.26
C ILE A 132 5.29 8.84 -7.15
N LEU A 133 5.36 7.61 -6.64
CA LEU A 133 4.97 6.41 -7.39
C LEU A 133 3.48 6.41 -7.77
N LEU A 134 2.62 7.05 -6.97
CA LEU A 134 1.18 7.13 -7.25
C LEU A 134 0.83 8.14 -8.35
N VAL A 135 1.61 9.20 -8.53
CA VAL A 135 1.27 10.31 -9.44
C VAL A 135 2.16 10.41 -10.68
N SER A 136 3.29 9.72 -10.71
CA SER A 136 4.28 9.84 -11.80
C SER A 136 4.12 8.74 -12.84
N ASP A 137 4.37 9.09 -14.10
CA ASP A 137 4.50 8.08 -15.15
C ASP A 137 5.81 7.29 -15.02
N VAL A 138 5.76 6.01 -15.35
CA VAL A 138 6.87 5.07 -15.21
C VAL A 138 8.04 5.47 -16.10
N ASP A 139 7.78 6.01 -17.28
CA ASP A 139 8.83 6.48 -18.19
C ASP A 139 9.58 7.69 -17.60
N CYS A 140 8.87 8.60 -16.91
CA CYS A 140 9.48 9.71 -16.18
C CYS A 140 10.37 9.25 -15.02
N LEU A 141 10.09 8.09 -14.43
CA LEU A 141 10.88 7.49 -13.35
C LEU A 141 12.08 6.66 -13.84
N GLY A 142 12.32 6.61 -15.16
CA GLY A 142 13.42 5.83 -15.74
C GLY A 142 13.04 4.42 -16.18
N GLY A 143 11.73 4.15 -16.34
CA GLY A 143 11.21 2.93 -16.94
C GLY A 143 11.30 1.69 -16.05
N ALA A 144 11.05 0.52 -16.65
CA ALA A 144 11.00 -0.76 -15.95
C ALA A 144 12.30 -1.11 -15.19
N SER A 145 13.46 -0.78 -15.76
CA SER A 145 14.76 -1.03 -15.10
C SER A 145 14.93 -0.22 -13.82
N ALA A 146 14.44 1.02 -13.80
CA ALA A 146 14.52 1.86 -12.60
C ALA A 146 13.61 1.32 -11.49
N LEU A 147 12.38 0.89 -11.83
CA LEU A 147 11.48 0.27 -10.87
C LEU A 147 12.01 -1.06 -10.32
N GLN A 148 12.67 -1.87 -11.16
CA GLN A 148 13.33 -3.10 -10.69
C GLN A 148 14.49 -2.80 -9.73
N SER A 149 15.33 -1.80 -10.04
CA SER A 149 16.40 -1.37 -9.15
C SER A 149 15.84 -0.83 -7.83
N LEU A 150 14.72 -0.11 -7.88
CA LEU A 150 14.04 0.41 -6.70
C LEU A 150 13.49 -0.74 -5.84
N ALA A 151 12.88 -1.74 -6.47
CA ALA A 151 12.32 -2.89 -5.76
C ALA A 151 13.41 -3.70 -5.06
N GLN A 152 14.58 -3.88 -5.70
CA GLN A 152 15.76 -4.47 -5.07
C GLN A 152 16.24 -3.66 -3.87
N HIS A 153 16.30 -2.33 -4.00
CA HIS A 153 16.71 -1.44 -2.91
C HIS A 153 15.74 -1.52 -1.71
N LEU A 154 14.42 -1.42 -1.94
CA LEU A 154 13.44 -1.54 -0.86
C LEU A 154 13.47 -2.93 -0.21
N SER A 155 13.63 -3.99 -1.00
CA SER A 155 13.81 -5.36 -0.49
C SER A 155 15.05 -5.44 0.41
N GLN A 156 16.18 -4.85 0.03
CA GLN A 156 17.38 -4.83 0.86
C GLN A 156 17.13 -4.07 2.18
N LEU A 157 16.39 -2.97 2.16
CA LEU A 157 16.07 -2.24 3.38
C LEU A 157 15.24 -3.08 4.37
N VAL A 158 14.21 -3.77 3.87
CA VAL A 158 13.32 -4.63 4.66
C VAL A 158 14.07 -5.84 5.21
N PHE A 159 14.85 -6.53 4.38
CA PHE A 159 15.50 -7.81 4.71
C PHE A 159 17.01 -7.66 5.02
N SER A 160 17.48 -6.45 5.32
CA SER A 160 18.89 -6.19 5.68
C SER A 160 19.34 -6.89 6.96
N LYS A 161 18.39 -7.27 7.82
CA LYS A 161 18.59 -7.95 9.09
C LYS A 161 17.81 -9.26 9.11
N MET A 162 18.22 -10.16 10.01
CA MET A 162 17.56 -11.46 10.18
C MET A 162 16.12 -11.31 10.71
N GLU A 163 15.84 -10.24 11.45
CA GLU A 163 14.51 -9.88 11.95
C GLU A 163 14.00 -8.63 11.24
N LEU A 164 12.68 -8.52 11.09
CA LEU A 164 12.08 -7.31 10.55
C LEU A 164 12.41 -6.08 11.42
N PRO A 165 12.50 -4.88 10.81
CA PRO A 165 12.61 -3.64 11.54
C PRO A 165 11.51 -3.51 12.59
N THR A 166 11.84 -3.08 13.81
CA THR A 166 10.85 -2.89 14.89
C THR A 166 10.33 -1.45 14.99
N ASP A 167 10.97 -0.52 14.28
CA ASP A 167 10.55 0.87 14.21
C ASP A 167 9.27 0.98 13.38
N ILE A 168 8.16 1.37 14.04
CA ILE A 168 6.82 1.39 13.44
C ILE A 168 6.73 2.43 12.33
N GLU A 169 7.36 3.60 12.49
CA GLU A 169 7.32 4.68 11.49
C GLU A 169 8.08 4.26 10.24
N PHE A 170 9.24 3.62 10.41
CA PHE A 170 9.99 3.04 9.31
C PHE A 170 9.22 1.92 8.61
N LEU A 171 8.65 0.97 9.36
CA LEU A 171 7.85 -0.12 8.80
C LEU A 171 6.67 0.39 7.99
N GLU A 172 5.94 1.39 8.50
CA GLU A 172 4.82 2.00 7.79
C GLU A 172 5.29 2.67 6.50
N ALA A 173 6.35 3.47 6.55
CA ALA A 173 6.86 4.16 5.39
C ALA A 173 7.39 3.20 4.31
N ILE A 174 8.14 2.17 4.69
CA ILE A 174 8.69 1.22 3.71
C ILE A 174 7.62 0.29 3.13
N THR A 175 6.68 -0.19 3.93
CA THR A 175 5.59 -1.03 3.41
C THR A 175 4.65 -0.24 2.50
N SER A 176 4.41 1.05 2.79
CA SER A 176 3.65 1.95 1.90
C SER A 176 4.37 2.14 0.55
N ALA A 177 5.67 2.41 0.57
CA ALA A 177 6.48 2.58 -0.64
C ALA A 177 6.53 1.28 -1.46
N LEU A 178 6.70 0.14 -0.80
CA LEU A 178 6.75 -1.17 -1.44
C LEU A 178 5.40 -1.53 -2.07
N ARG A 179 4.29 -1.26 -1.39
CA ARG A 179 2.94 -1.44 -1.92
C ARG A 179 2.73 -0.63 -3.19
N ALA A 180 3.00 0.68 -3.16
CA ALA A 180 2.84 1.55 -4.32
C ALA A 180 3.72 1.11 -5.50
N LEU A 181 4.96 0.68 -5.22
CA LEU A 181 5.87 0.19 -6.24
C LEU A 181 5.35 -1.08 -6.90
N LEU A 182 4.95 -2.08 -6.11
CA LEU A 182 4.44 -3.34 -6.65
C LEU A 182 3.14 -3.15 -7.43
N GLN A 183 2.25 -2.25 -6.96
CA GLN A 183 1.04 -1.87 -7.69
C GLN A 183 1.38 -1.26 -9.05
N THR A 184 2.34 -0.34 -9.09
CA THR A 184 2.80 0.32 -10.32
C THR A 184 3.44 -0.67 -11.28
N MET A 185 4.25 -1.61 -10.76
CA MET A 185 4.85 -2.66 -11.57
C MET A 185 3.79 -3.61 -12.13
N ALA A 186 2.82 -4.02 -11.31
CA ALA A 186 1.74 -4.92 -11.73
C ALA A 186 0.86 -4.29 -12.82
N SER A 187 0.50 -3.00 -12.70
CA SER A 187 -0.32 -2.30 -13.70
C SER A 187 0.36 -2.16 -15.06
N LYS A 188 1.69 -2.14 -15.09
CA LYS A 188 2.51 -2.07 -16.31
C LYS A 188 3.06 -3.44 -16.75
N ASN A 189 2.64 -4.54 -16.13
CA ASN A 189 3.14 -5.90 -16.38
C ASN A 189 4.67 -6.04 -16.26
N ILE A 190 5.28 -5.29 -15.34
CA ILE A 190 6.71 -5.38 -15.02
C ILE A 190 6.91 -6.51 -14.01
N SER A 191 7.86 -7.40 -14.29
CA SER A 191 8.19 -8.52 -13.41
C SER A 191 8.60 -8.05 -12.01
N GLN A 192 7.93 -8.58 -10.99
CA GLN A 192 8.24 -8.34 -9.58
C GLN A 192 9.55 -9.02 -9.19
N CYS A 193 10.41 -8.35 -8.42
CA CYS A 193 11.76 -8.83 -8.11
C CYS A 193 11.88 -9.62 -6.79
N MET A 194 10.81 -9.68 -5.98
CA MET A 194 10.79 -10.41 -4.71
C MET A 194 10.16 -11.78 -4.90
N THR A 195 10.71 -12.79 -4.22
CA THR A 195 10.13 -14.14 -4.30
C THR A 195 8.85 -14.21 -3.46
N PRO A 196 7.92 -15.11 -3.80
CA PRO A 196 6.70 -15.31 -3.01
C PRO A 196 6.98 -15.62 -1.53
N GLU A 197 8.07 -16.33 -1.24
CA GLU A 197 8.48 -16.69 0.13
C GLU A 197 8.91 -15.45 0.93
N GLN A 198 9.65 -14.52 0.30
CA GLN A 198 10.03 -13.25 0.94
C GLN A 198 8.79 -12.41 1.27
N LEU A 199 7.82 -12.37 0.36
CA LEU A 199 6.58 -11.63 0.53
C LEU A 199 5.69 -12.24 1.61
N LEU A 200 5.58 -13.56 1.64
CA LEU A 200 4.87 -14.28 2.72
C LEU A 200 5.54 -14.02 4.08
N ALA A 201 6.87 -14.11 4.17
CA ALA A 201 7.60 -13.82 5.41
C ALA A 201 7.39 -12.37 5.88
N LEU A 202 7.38 -11.40 4.96
CA LEU A 202 7.04 -10.00 5.27
C LEU A 202 5.61 -9.88 5.82
N CYS A 203 4.65 -10.59 5.24
CA CYS A 203 3.26 -10.54 5.67
C CYS A 203 3.05 -11.21 7.03
N GLU A 204 3.63 -12.38 7.26
CA GLU A 204 3.56 -13.10 8.53
C GLU A 204 4.12 -12.27 9.69
N ALA A 205 5.25 -11.58 9.47
CA ALA A 205 5.82 -10.74 10.51
C ALA A 205 5.11 -9.37 10.61
N GLY A 206 4.66 -8.80 9.48
CA GLY A 206 3.99 -7.50 9.44
C GLY A 206 2.56 -7.50 9.99
N ILE A 207 1.83 -8.61 9.87
CA ILE A 207 0.45 -8.71 10.38
C ILE A 207 0.37 -8.64 11.91
N HIS A 208 1.48 -8.89 12.61
CA HIS A 208 1.55 -8.73 14.06
C HIS A 208 1.92 -7.31 14.51
N SER A 209 2.08 -6.37 13.57
CA SER A 209 2.33 -4.97 13.89
C SER A 209 1.16 -4.37 14.68
N SER A 210 1.48 -3.53 15.67
CA SER A 210 0.49 -2.76 16.41
C SER A 210 -0.18 -1.68 15.53
N ASN A 211 0.45 -1.28 14.43
CA ASN A 211 -0.06 -0.27 13.51
C ASN A 211 -0.91 -0.91 12.40
N ALA A 212 -2.19 -0.51 12.33
CA ALA A 212 -3.12 -1.02 11.32
C ALA A 212 -2.70 -0.67 9.88
N SER A 213 -2.05 0.47 9.66
CA SER A 213 -1.54 0.90 8.35
C SER A 213 -0.49 -0.08 7.82
N VAL A 214 0.45 -0.52 8.68
CA VAL A 214 1.43 -1.57 8.34
C VAL A 214 0.71 -2.87 7.97
N ARG A 215 -0.30 -3.27 8.75
CA ARG A 215 -1.07 -4.50 8.50
C ARG A 215 -1.81 -4.45 7.17
N VAL A 216 -2.48 -3.34 6.87
CA VAL A 216 -3.12 -3.09 5.56
C VAL A 216 -2.06 -3.23 4.46
N ASN A 217 -0.95 -2.49 4.56
CA ASN A 217 0.06 -2.49 3.51
C ASN A 217 0.62 -3.87 3.19
N VAL A 218 0.93 -4.70 4.20
CA VAL A 218 1.47 -6.04 3.94
C VAL A 218 0.43 -6.96 3.32
N VAL A 219 -0.84 -6.87 3.75
CA VAL A 219 -1.94 -7.61 3.13
C VAL A 219 -2.12 -7.21 1.67
N SER A 220 -2.11 -5.91 1.36
CA SER A 220 -2.18 -5.42 -0.02
C SER A 220 -1.01 -5.91 -0.86
N ILE A 221 0.22 -5.85 -0.32
CA ILE A 221 1.44 -6.34 -1.00
C ILE A 221 1.25 -7.81 -1.42
N LEU A 222 0.70 -8.64 -0.53
CA LEU A 222 0.44 -10.04 -0.83
C LEU A 222 -0.66 -10.22 -1.89
N GLY A 223 -1.73 -9.42 -1.82
CA GLY A 223 -2.81 -9.40 -2.82
C GLY A 223 -2.32 -9.06 -4.22
N ILE A 224 -1.55 -7.98 -4.34
CA ILE A 224 -0.92 -7.54 -5.61
C ILE A 224 -0.03 -8.63 -6.19
N SER A 225 0.77 -9.27 -5.33
CA SER A 225 1.69 -10.32 -5.77
C SER A 225 0.95 -11.58 -6.18
N GLY A 226 -0.09 -11.96 -5.44
CA GLY A 226 -0.96 -13.09 -5.76
C GLY A 226 -1.74 -12.88 -7.06
N SER A 227 -2.23 -11.67 -7.34
CA SER A 227 -2.96 -11.38 -8.59
C SER A 227 -2.05 -11.40 -9.83
N VAL A 228 -0.76 -11.07 -9.67
CA VAL A 228 0.25 -11.28 -10.71
C VAL A 228 0.53 -12.78 -10.89
N LEU A 229 0.70 -13.54 -9.80
CA LEU A 229 0.95 -14.98 -9.84
C LEU A 229 -0.23 -15.78 -10.43
N ALA A 230 -1.47 -15.31 -10.25
CA ALA A 230 -2.68 -15.93 -10.79
C ALA A 230 -2.67 -16.03 -12.32
N LYS A 231 -1.95 -15.12 -12.98
CA LYS A 231 -1.76 -15.08 -14.44
C LYS A 231 -0.60 -15.96 -14.92
N GLY A 232 0.20 -16.50 -14.00
CA GLY A 232 1.33 -17.37 -14.27
C GLY A 232 0.95 -18.84 -14.46
N GLN A 233 1.95 -19.66 -14.79
CA GLN A 233 1.84 -21.13 -14.81
C GLN A 233 2.52 -21.72 -13.59
N ASP A 234 2.06 -22.90 -13.15
CA ASP A 234 2.62 -23.66 -12.02
C ASP A 234 2.65 -22.88 -10.69
N THR A 235 1.70 -21.96 -10.50
CA THR A 235 1.61 -21.10 -9.30
C THR A 235 0.55 -21.54 -8.29
N ALA A 236 -0.26 -22.58 -8.57
CA ALA A 236 -1.37 -22.98 -7.69
C ALA A 236 -0.96 -23.27 -6.24
N GLU A 237 0.21 -23.86 -6.00
CA GLU A 237 0.69 -24.14 -4.64
C GLU A 237 1.01 -22.85 -3.86
N THR A 238 1.62 -21.88 -4.52
CA THR A 238 1.89 -20.56 -3.94
C THR A 238 0.60 -19.79 -3.70
N LEU A 239 -0.33 -19.79 -4.67
CA LEU A 239 -1.65 -19.18 -4.53
C LEU A 239 -2.47 -19.81 -3.41
N LYS A 240 -2.31 -21.12 -3.17
CA LYS A 240 -2.92 -21.81 -2.02
C LYS A 240 -2.39 -21.28 -0.70
N MET A 241 -1.09 -21.05 -0.58
CA MET A 241 -0.48 -20.47 0.62
C MET A 241 -0.98 -19.03 0.85
N ILE A 242 -0.92 -18.20 -0.20
CA ILE A 242 -1.43 -16.81 -0.18
C ILE A 242 -2.91 -16.77 0.21
N GLY A 243 -3.75 -17.56 -0.45
CA GLY A 243 -5.19 -17.58 -0.20
C GLY A 243 -5.57 -18.05 1.20
N LYS A 244 -4.86 -19.06 1.74
CA LYS A 244 -5.07 -19.48 3.14
C LYS A 244 -4.72 -18.37 4.12
N PHE A 245 -3.59 -17.70 3.91
CA PHE A 245 -3.16 -16.59 4.76
C PHE A 245 -4.17 -15.45 4.71
N LEU A 246 -4.53 -14.97 3.52
CA LEU A 246 -5.50 -13.87 3.37
C LEU A 246 -6.87 -14.22 3.95
N LEU A 247 -7.35 -15.46 3.77
CA LEU A 247 -8.59 -15.93 4.37
C LEU A 247 -8.53 -15.96 5.89
N GLU A 248 -7.41 -16.41 6.46
CA GLU A 248 -7.19 -16.38 7.90
C GLU A 248 -7.22 -14.94 8.45
N VAL A 249 -6.52 -14.02 7.79
CA VAL A 249 -6.52 -12.59 8.13
C VAL A 249 -7.95 -12.02 8.07
N ALA A 250 -8.65 -12.20 6.95
CA ALA A 250 -10.02 -11.71 6.78
C ALA A 250 -10.96 -12.18 7.89
N MET A 251 -10.83 -13.44 8.32
CA MET A 251 -11.72 -14.04 9.31
C MET A 251 -11.36 -13.71 10.76
N LYS A 252 -10.07 -13.54 11.09
CA LYS A 252 -9.59 -13.40 12.47
C LYS A 252 -9.18 -11.97 12.86
N GLU A 253 -8.97 -11.08 11.89
CA GLU A 253 -8.50 -9.73 12.19
C GLU A 253 -9.47 -8.92 13.04
N SER A 254 -8.90 -8.18 13.99
CA SER A 254 -9.66 -7.35 14.92
C SER A 254 -10.11 -6.05 14.28
N SER A 255 -9.28 -5.48 13.39
CA SER A 255 -9.61 -4.26 12.65
C SER A 255 -10.44 -4.60 11.41
N LEU A 256 -11.61 -3.97 11.25
CA LEU A 256 -12.43 -4.15 10.05
C LEU A 256 -11.71 -3.69 8.78
N VAL A 257 -10.90 -2.62 8.86
CA VAL A 257 -10.16 -2.10 7.71
C VAL A 257 -9.16 -3.15 7.21
N VAL A 258 -8.41 -3.79 8.12
CA VAL A 258 -7.45 -4.85 7.73
C VAL A 258 -8.18 -6.10 7.21
N ALA A 259 -9.30 -6.49 7.85
CA ALA A 259 -10.11 -7.59 7.38
C ALA A 259 -10.73 -7.32 5.99
N GLY A 260 -11.15 -6.08 5.75
CA GLY A 260 -11.68 -5.61 4.48
C GLY A 260 -10.63 -5.64 3.37
N GLU A 261 -9.42 -5.14 3.66
CA GLU A 261 -8.28 -5.22 2.74
C GLU A 261 -7.95 -6.67 2.39
N ALA A 262 -7.98 -7.59 3.36
CA ALA A 262 -7.72 -9.01 3.11
C ALA A 262 -8.78 -9.66 2.21
N LEU A 263 -10.05 -9.24 2.34
CA LEU A 263 -11.11 -9.66 1.43
C LEU A 263 -10.90 -9.10 0.02
N ASP A 264 -10.54 -7.82 -0.11
CA ASP A 264 -10.29 -7.20 -1.41
C ASP A 264 -9.11 -7.86 -2.13
N ALA A 265 -8.02 -8.10 -1.38
CA ALA A 265 -6.89 -8.89 -1.85
C ALA A 265 -7.29 -10.31 -2.28
N LEU A 266 -8.18 -10.99 -1.54
CA LEU A 266 -8.70 -12.30 -1.99
C LEU A 266 -9.47 -12.19 -3.31
N PHE A 267 -10.28 -11.14 -3.49
CA PHE A 267 -11.03 -10.94 -4.72
C PHE A 267 -10.07 -10.72 -5.89
N ASP A 268 -9.03 -9.91 -5.73
CA ASP A 268 -8.03 -9.65 -6.76
C ASP A 268 -7.21 -10.91 -7.13
N VAL A 269 -6.80 -11.70 -6.14
CA VAL A 269 -6.00 -12.91 -6.35
C VAL A 269 -6.81 -14.00 -7.05
N PHE A 270 -8.10 -14.11 -6.74
CA PHE A 270 -8.97 -15.18 -7.22
C PHE A 270 -10.05 -14.69 -8.21
N ALA A 271 -9.86 -13.51 -8.79
CA ALA A 271 -10.75 -12.95 -9.80
C ALA A 271 -10.73 -13.77 -11.10
N ASP A 272 -9.53 -14.15 -11.57
CA ASP A 272 -9.31 -14.84 -12.84
C ASP A 272 -8.00 -15.64 -12.80
N GLY A 273 -7.91 -16.70 -13.60
CA GLY A 273 -6.72 -17.53 -13.78
C GLY A 273 -6.91 -18.99 -13.36
N LYS A 274 -6.51 -19.92 -14.24
CA LYS A 274 -6.66 -21.38 -14.01
C LYS A 274 -5.97 -21.87 -12.74
N GLU A 275 -4.78 -21.35 -12.45
CA GLU A 275 -4.03 -21.70 -11.23
C GLU A 275 -4.72 -21.16 -9.97
N ALA A 276 -5.33 -19.97 -10.05
CA ALA A 276 -6.11 -19.39 -8.97
C ALA A 276 -7.41 -20.17 -8.72
N GLU A 277 -8.16 -20.55 -9.76
CA GLU A 277 -9.35 -21.40 -9.64
C GLU A 277 -9.02 -22.74 -8.99
N LYS A 278 -7.96 -23.41 -9.44
CA LYS A 278 -7.46 -24.66 -8.86
C LYS A 278 -7.11 -24.49 -7.38
N ALA A 279 -6.42 -23.42 -7.01
CA ALA A 279 -6.10 -23.12 -5.63
C ALA A 279 -7.35 -22.83 -4.78
N ALA A 280 -8.31 -22.05 -5.30
CA ALA A 280 -9.57 -21.72 -4.63
C ALA A 280 -10.39 -22.96 -4.24
N VAL A 281 -10.47 -23.94 -5.15
CA VAL A 281 -11.13 -25.23 -4.89
C VAL A 281 -10.40 -26.00 -3.78
N GLN A 282 -9.06 -26.07 -3.85
CA GLN A 282 -8.26 -26.82 -2.86
C GLN A 282 -8.34 -26.22 -1.45
N ILE A 283 -8.45 -24.89 -1.31
CA ILE A 283 -8.61 -24.23 0.00
C ILE A 283 -10.05 -24.17 0.47
N LYS A 284 -11.02 -24.66 -0.33
CA LYS A 284 -12.45 -24.56 -0.05
C LYS A 284 -12.90 -23.09 0.18
N LEU A 285 -12.43 -22.19 -0.70
CA LEU A 285 -12.66 -20.75 -0.57
C LEU A 285 -14.15 -20.41 -0.52
N LEU A 286 -14.94 -20.93 -1.47
CA LEU A 286 -16.37 -20.63 -1.58
C LEU A 286 -17.17 -21.01 -0.31
N PRO A 287 -17.07 -22.25 0.23
CA PRO A 287 -17.70 -22.58 1.51
C PRO A 287 -17.32 -21.64 2.65
N ALA A 288 -16.04 -21.32 2.79
CA ALA A 288 -15.55 -20.44 3.86
C ALA A 288 -16.11 -19.02 3.73
N LEU A 289 -16.14 -18.44 2.53
CA LEU A 289 -16.69 -17.11 2.29
C LEU A 289 -18.21 -17.05 2.53
N LYS A 290 -18.95 -18.11 2.19
CA LYS A 290 -20.39 -18.21 2.49
C LYS A 290 -20.68 -18.20 3.98
N GLU A 291 -19.89 -18.94 4.76
CA GLU A 291 -20.00 -18.97 6.22
C GLU A 291 -19.62 -17.61 6.83
N PHE A 292 -18.59 -16.97 6.27
CA PHE A 292 -18.08 -15.70 6.78
C PHE A 292 -18.94 -14.48 6.41
N GLN A 293 -19.60 -14.47 5.25
CA GLN A 293 -20.41 -13.34 4.77
C GLN A 293 -21.39 -12.76 5.80
N PRO A 294 -22.25 -13.56 6.47
CA PRO A 294 -23.14 -13.04 7.51
C PRO A 294 -22.38 -12.50 8.73
N VAL A 295 -21.23 -13.07 9.08
CA VAL A 295 -20.37 -12.61 10.19
C VAL A 295 -19.80 -11.24 9.87
N PHE A 296 -19.20 -11.06 8.69
CA PHE A 296 -18.64 -9.78 8.26
C PHE A 296 -19.68 -8.66 8.23
N LYS A 297 -20.87 -8.94 7.66
CA LYS A 297 -22.00 -8.01 7.67
C LYS A 297 -22.41 -7.61 9.09
N MET A 298 -22.42 -8.57 10.03
CA MET A 298 -22.75 -8.28 11.42
C MET A 298 -21.68 -7.42 12.10
N ARG A 299 -20.39 -7.67 11.83
CA ARG A 299 -19.28 -6.88 12.39
C ARG A 299 -19.33 -5.43 11.91
N ILE A 300 -19.50 -5.17 10.61
CA ILE A 300 -19.68 -3.81 10.07
C ILE A 300 -20.83 -3.08 10.79
N ARG A 301 -21.98 -3.75 10.98
CA ARG A 301 -23.13 -3.12 11.66
C ARG A 301 -22.88 -2.81 13.14
N LYS A 302 -22.14 -3.66 13.85
CA LYS A 302 -21.89 -3.55 15.30
C LYS A 302 -20.73 -2.62 15.64
N GLU A 303 -19.61 -2.78 14.92
CA GLU A 303 -18.35 -2.08 15.15
C GLU A 303 -18.27 -0.79 14.34
N GLY A 304 -18.97 -0.70 13.20
CA GLY A 304 -18.91 0.45 12.28
C GLY A 304 -19.37 1.77 12.89
N LYS A 305 -20.40 1.75 13.76
CA LYS A 305 -20.94 2.97 14.36
C LYS A 305 -19.98 3.54 15.42
N GLY A 306 -19.29 4.62 15.08
CA GLY A 306 -18.48 5.42 16.00
C GLY A 306 -17.02 5.02 16.13
N GLN A 307 -16.56 3.92 15.50
CA GLN A 307 -15.14 3.54 15.49
C GLN A 307 -14.41 3.88 14.18
N TYR A 308 -15.14 4.09 13.09
CA TYR A 308 -14.57 4.26 11.74
C TYR A 308 -15.08 5.57 11.12
N SER A 309 -14.25 6.18 10.27
CA SER A 309 -14.65 7.38 9.49
C SER A 309 -15.66 7.03 8.40
N THR A 310 -16.32 8.05 7.83
CA THR A 310 -17.24 7.89 6.71
C THR A 310 -16.55 7.21 5.51
N ASP A 311 -15.33 7.63 5.15
CA ASP A 311 -14.57 7.05 4.04
C ASP A 311 -14.25 5.57 4.28
N GLN A 312 -13.84 5.22 5.51
CA GLN A 312 -13.58 3.83 5.87
C GLN A 312 -14.84 2.97 5.77
N LEU A 313 -15.99 3.50 6.20
CA LEU A 313 -17.26 2.80 6.09
C LEU A 313 -17.69 2.62 4.63
N CYS A 314 -17.47 3.63 3.77
CA CYS A 314 -17.71 3.53 2.34
C CYS A 314 -16.90 2.39 1.70
N VAL A 315 -15.59 2.34 1.98
CA VAL A 315 -14.72 1.26 1.51
C VAL A 315 -15.20 -0.11 2.02
N LEU A 316 -15.54 -0.23 3.30
CA LEU A 316 -16.04 -1.48 3.88
C LEU A 316 -17.38 -1.93 3.28
N ASP A 317 -18.26 -1.00 2.95
CA ASP A 317 -19.54 -1.29 2.30
C ASP A 317 -19.34 -1.76 0.85
N ASN A 318 -18.35 -1.20 0.13
CA ASN A 318 -17.92 -1.70 -1.17
C ASN A 318 -17.38 -3.13 -1.07
N VAL A 319 -16.50 -3.41 -0.11
CA VAL A 319 -15.98 -4.77 0.13
C VAL A 319 -17.11 -5.75 0.46
N LYS A 320 -18.08 -5.35 1.27
CA LYS A 320 -19.27 -6.16 1.61
C LYS A 320 -20.10 -6.50 0.37
N MET A 321 -20.27 -5.54 -0.55
CA MET A 321 -20.97 -5.76 -1.81
C MET A 321 -20.16 -6.70 -2.73
N ASN A 322 -18.85 -6.47 -2.83
CA ASN A 322 -17.94 -7.30 -3.63
C ASN A 322 -17.89 -8.73 -3.12
N LEU A 323 -17.91 -8.97 -1.80
CA LEU A 323 -18.00 -10.31 -1.22
C LEU A 323 -19.23 -11.08 -1.72
N ARG A 324 -20.40 -10.41 -1.78
CA ARG A 324 -21.62 -11.04 -2.31
C ARG A 324 -21.48 -11.39 -3.79
N ARG A 325 -20.93 -10.46 -4.59
CA ARG A 325 -20.72 -10.66 -6.03
C ARG A 325 -19.71 -11.78 -6.29
N PHE A 326 -18.62 -11.81 -5.53
CA PHE A 326 -17.56 -12.81 -5.64
C PHE A 326 -18.04 -14.22 -5.27
N ILE A 327 -18.87 -14.36 -4.22
CA ILE A 327 -19.51 -15.64 -3.89
C ILE A 327 -20.37 -16.13 -5.06
N ALA A 328 -21.21 -15.26 -5.64
CA ALA A 328 -22.05 -15.63 -6.77
C ALA A 328 -21.22 -16.03 -7.99
N TYR A 329 -20.12 -15.30 -8.26
CA TYR A 329 -19.16 -15.66 -9.31
C TYR A 329 -18.58 -17.07 -9.09
N GLN A 330 -18.06 -17.36 -7.90
CA GLN A 330 -17.50 -18.68 -7.56
C GLN A 330 -18.53 -19.82 -7.68
N GLU A 331 -19.81 -19.56 -7.38
CA GLU A 331 -20.89 -20.54 -7.62
C GLU A 331 -21.11 -20.86 -9.10
N THR A 332 -20.85 -19.92 -10.00
CA THR A 332 -20.94 -20.17 -11.45
C THR A 332 -19.80 -21.07 -11.93
N LEU A 333 -18.58 -20.83 -11.45
CA LEU A 333 -17.41 -21.65 -11.78
C LEU A 333 -17.58 -23.11 -11.35
N GLY A 334 -18.11 -23.33 -10.14
CA GLY A 334 -18.35 -24.67 -9.60
C GLY A 334 -19.45 -25.48 -10.30
N LYS A 335 -20.24 -24.86 -11.20
CA LYS A 335 -21.26 -25.54 -12.01
C LYS A 335 -20.74 -25.98 -13.38
N THR A 336 -19.57 -25.50 -13.79
CA THR A 336 -18.91 -25.90 -15.03
C THR A 336 -18.20 -27.23 -14.80
N PRO A 337 -18.54 -28.32 -15.50
CA PRO A 337 -17.80 -29.57 -15.38
C PRO A 337 -16.36 -29.33 -15.84
N THR A 338 -15.41 -29.71 -14.98
CA THR A 338 -14.00 -29.88 -15.37
C THR A 338 -13.82 -31.16 -16.16
#